data_AF-A0A158KFB3-F1
#
_entry.id   AF-A0A158KFB3-F1
#
_cell.length_a   1.000
_cell.length_b   1.000
_cell.length_c   1.000
_cell.angle_alpha   90.00
_cell.angle_beta   90.00
_cell.angle_gamma   90.00
#
_symmetry.space_group_name_H-M   'P 1'
#
loop_
_entity.id
_entity.type
_entity.pdbx_description
1 polymer ?
#
loop_
_entity_poly.entity_id
_entity_poly.type
_entity_poly.pdbx_seq_one_letter_code
_entity_poly.pdbx_strand_id
1 'polypeptide(L)'
;MKSSERNRIADEVRCRQKYEVELAQGASHIASMLYPHTLRDAVQETVRAFADRHGREELRVFLSTLASQLEYRGCDDAVPLLQRVAQRTNSARFNEYLATLGSQGPTSKH
;
A
#
# COMPACT_ATOMS: atom_id res chain seq x y z
N MET A 1 18.43 11.33 16.35
CA MET A 1 17.26 11.07 15.48
C MET A 1 17.54 11.26 13.98
N LYS A 2 18.52 12.05 13.53
CA LYS A 2 18.78 12.35 12.09
C LYS A 2 19.29 11.19 11.19
N SER A 3 19.66 10.04 11.75
CA SER A 3 20.20 8.92 10.96
C SER A 3 19.10 7.95 10.50
N SER A 4 18.04 7.78 11.30
CA SER A 4 16.93 6.88 10.99
C SER A 4 16.08 7.39 9.82
N GLU A 5 15.85 8.70 9.76
CA GLU A 5 15.07 9.33 8.70
C GLU A 5 15.80 9.36 7.36
N ARG A 6 17.11 9.63 7.35
CA ARG A 6 17.92 9.55 6.13
C ARG A 6 17.97 8.13 5.57
N ASN A 7 18.03 7.11 6.42
CA ASN A 7 18.02 5.73 5.96
C ASN A 7 16.67 5.37 5.31
N ARG A 8 15.55 5.83 5.90
CA ARG A 8 14.22 5.66 5.33
C ARG A 8 14.07 6.34 3.98
N ILE A 9 14.54 7.60 3.85
CA ILE A 9 14.49 8.32 2.57
C ILE A 9 15.32 7.60 1.50
N ALA A 10 16.52 7.12 1.85
CA ALA A 10 17.36 6.37 0.92
C ALA A 10 16.70 5.06 0.46
N ASP A 11 16.03 4.37 1.38
CA ASP A 11 15.29 3.13 1.14
C ASP A 11 14.07 3.36 0.24
N GLU A 12 13.29 4.42 0.49
CA GLU A 12 12.18 4.84 -0.38
C GLU A 12 12.66 5.26 -1.78
N VAL A 13 13.81 5.93 -1.90
CA VAL A 13 14.42 6.27 -3.20
C VAL A 13 14.84 5.02 -3.97
N ARG A 14 15.49 4.06 -3.30
CA ARG A 14 15.87 2.76 -3.91
C ARG A 14 14.64 1.98 -4.34
N CYS A 15 13.63 1.92 -3.49
CA CYS A 15 12.35 1.29 -3.77
C CYS A 15 11.68 1.93 -4.99
N ARG A 16 11.69 3.27 -5.09
CA ARG A 16 11.15 4.01 -6.23
C ARG A 16 11.85 3.66 -7.53
N GLN A 17 13.18 3.52 -7.53
CA GLN A 17 13.94 3.15 -8.72
C GLN A 17 13.71 1.69 -9.12
N LYS A 18 13.60 0.79 -8.14
CA LYS A 18 13.46 -0.65 -8.37
C LYS A 18 12.06 -1.04 -8.84
N TYR A 19 11.03 -0.42 -8.27
CA TYR A 19 9.63 -0.77 -8.45
C TYR A 19 8.81 0.35 -9.09
N GLU A 20 9.45 1.14 -9.95
CA GLU A 20 8.85 2.33 -10.56
C GLU A 20 7.51 2.01 -11.25
N VAL A 21 7.47 0.91 -12.00
CA VAL A 21 6.28 0.47 -12.75
C VAL A 21 5.15 0.07 -11.80
N GLU A 22 5.43 -0.76 -10.79
CA GLU A 22 4.44 -1.21 -9.81
C GLU A 22 3.92 -0.06 -8.96
N LEU A 23 4.79 0.89 -8.60
CA LEU A 23 4.40 2.11 -7.89
C LEU A 23 3.49 2.98 -8.75
N ALA A 24 3.85 3.22 -10.01
CA ALA A 24 3.02 4.00 -10.93
C ALA A 24 1.66 3.34 -11.18
N GLN A 25 1.65 2.02 -11.39
CA GLN A 25 0.43 1.24 -11.58
C GLN A 25 -0.46 1.26 -10.34
N GLY A 26 0.10 0.98 -9.16
CA GLY A 26 -0.63 0.99 -7.89
C GLY A 26 -1.17 2.38 -7.56
N ALA A 27 -0.36 3.42 -7.75
CA ALA A 27 -0.78 4.80 -7.51
C ALA A 27 -1.92 5.21 -8.44
N SER A 28 -1.82 4.89 -9.74
CA SER A 28 -2.89 5.17 -10.70
C SER A 28 -4.18 4.41 -10.39
N HIS A 29 -4.06 3.12 -10.03
CA HIS A 29 -5.20 2.28 -9.71
C HIS A 29 -5.93 2.79 -8.46
N ILE A 30 -5.19 3.06 -7.38
CA ILE A 30 -5.75 3.57 -6.12
C ILE A 30 -6.32 4.99 -6.28
N ALA A 31 -5.61 5.89 -6.97
CA ALA A 31 -6.07 7.26 -7.19
C ALA A 31 -7.35 7.34 -8.05
N SER A 32 -7.65 6.29 -8.83
CA SER A 32 -8.87 6.22 -9.64
C SER A 32 -10.10 5.80 -8.83
N MET A 33 -9.94 5.44 -7.55
CA MET A 33 -11.05 4.96 -6.72
C MET A 33 -11.76 6.11 -6.00
N LEU A 34 -13.01 6.35 -6.38
CA LEU A 34 -13.84 7.42 -5.83
C LEU A 34 -14.56 7.04 -4.52
N TYR A 35 -14.62 5.74 -4.18
CA TYR A 35 -15.38 5.27 -3.02
C TYR A 35 -14.49 4.53 -2.01
N PRO A 36 -14.78 4.64 -0.70
CA PRO A 36 -13.96 3.98 0.33
C PRO A 36 -13.86 2.46 0.22
N HIS A 37 -14.88 1.79 -0.33
CA HIS A 37 -14.85 0.33 -0.52
C HIS A 37 -13.94 -0.04 -1.70
N THR A 38 -14.08 0.63 -2.85
CA THR A 38 -13.22 0.40 -4.01
C THR A 38 -11.76 0.80 -3.73
N LEU A 39 -11.52 1.78 -2.85
CA LEU A 39 -10.20 2.13 -2.37
C LEU A 39 -9.52 0.96 -1.62
N ARG A 40 -10.28 0.26 -0.76
CA ARG A 40 -9.77 -0.88 0.01
C ARG A 40 -9.49 -2.08 -0.88
N ASP A 41 -10.37 -2.34 -1.84
CA ASP A 41 -10.16 -3.37 -2.87
C ASP A 41 -8.90 -3.07 -3.68
N ALA A 42 -8.76 -1.84 -4.19
CA ALA A 42 -7.58 -1.44 -4.96
C ALA A 42 -6.27 -1.55 -4.16
N VAL A 43 -6.29 -1.18 -2.88
CA VAL A 43 -5.13 -1.40 -2.00
C VAL A 43 -4.87 -2.90 -1.80
N GLN A 44 -5.91 -3.70 -1.56
CA GLN A 44 -5.76 -5.15 -1.40
C GLN A 44 -5.13 -5.80 -2.65
N GLU A 45 -5.65 -5.47 -3.83
CA GLU A 45 -5.16 -5.97 -5.12
C GLU A 45 -3.71 -5.56 -5.36
N THR A 46 -3.38 -4.29 -5.12
CA THR A 46 -2.02 -3.75 -5.28
C THR A 46 -1.04 -4.48 -4.35
N VAL A 47 -1.40 -4.63 -3.07
CA VAL A 47 -0.58 -5.30 -2.05
C VAL A 47 -0.36 -6.76 -2.40
N ARG A 48 -1.43 -7.47 -2.79
CA ARG A 48 -1.36 -8.88 -3.17
C ARG A 48 -0.50 -9.08 -4.41
N ALA A 49 -0.72 -8.29 -5.45
CA ALA A 49 0.05 -8.37 -6.70
C ALA A 49 1.55 -8.14 -6.46
N PHE A 50 1.91 -7.20 -5.60
CA PHE A 50 3.31 -6.98 -5.22
C PHE A 50 3.88 -8.16 -4.44
N ALA A 51 3.18 -8.62 -3.40
CA ALA A 51 3.63 -9.71 -2.55
C ALA A 51 3.82 -11.04 -3.30
N ASP A 52 2.93 -11.34 -4.26
CA ASP A 52 3.01 -12.55 -5.08
C ASP A 52 4.21 -12.52 -6.04
N ARG A 53 4.67 -11.33 -6.47
CA ARG A 53 5.80 -11.17 -7.40
C ARG A 53 7.15 -11.05 -6.71
N HIS A 54 7.21 -10.25 -5.64
CA HIS A 54 8.47 -9.81 -5.02
C HIS A 54 8.64 -10.33 -3.58
N GLY A 55 7.63 -11.00 -3.04
CA GLY A 55 7.61 -11.41 -1.64
C GLY A 55 7.25 -10.27 -0.69
N ARG A 56 7.31 -10.57 0.62
CA ARG A 56 6.87 -9.66 1.69
C ARG A 56 8.00 -8.81 2.28
N GLU A 57 9.25 -9.12 1.97
CA GLU A 57 10.42 -8.46 2.58
C GLU A 57 10.46 -6.96 2.26
N GLU A 58 10.23 -6.61 0.99
CA GLU A 58 10.23 -5.20 0.54
C GLU A 58 8.85 -4.56 0.54
N LEU A 59 7.80 -5.32 0.86
CA LEU A 59 6.41 -4.84 0.82
C LEU A 59 6.17 -3.65 1.75
N ARG A 60 6.82 -3.62 2.93
CA ARG A 60 6.68 -2.49 3.85
C ARG A 60 7.21 -1.19 3.26
N VAL A 61 8.37 -1.26 2.61
CA VAL A 61 9.04 -0.11 1.99
C VAL A 61 8.27 0.35 0.77
N PHE A 62 7.80 -0.61 -0.04
CA PHE A 62 6.93 -0.36 -1.18
C PHE A 62 5.66 0.39 -0.77
N LEU A 63 4.94 -0.08 0.25
CA LEU A 63 3.71 0.58 0.71
C LEU A 63 3.97 1.97 1.30
N SER A 64 5.11 2.17 1.96
CA SER A 64 5.50 3.49 2.46
C SER A 64 5.79 4.45 1.30
N THR A 65 6.51 3.99 0.28
CA THR A 65 6.82 4.76 -0.93
C THR A 65 5.56 5.09 -1.73
N LEU A 66 4.64 4.13 -1.85
CA LEU A 66 3.35 4.30 -2.51
C LEU A 66 2.47 5.33 -1.78
N ALA A 67 2.44 5.28 -0.44
CA ALA A 67 1.72 6.25 0.37
C ALA A 67 2.23 7.69 0.12
N SER A 68 3.56 7.89 0.11
CA SER A 68 4.15 9.20 -0.20
C SER A 68 3.85 9.67 -1.63
N GLN A 69 3.77 8.76 -2.61
CA GLN A 69 3.36 9.12 -3.97
C GLN A 69 1.88 9.53 -4.06
N LEU A 70 1.00 8.86 -3.32
CA LEU A 70 -0.42 9.19 -3.28
C LEU A 70 -0.69 10.49 -2.52
N GLU A 71 0.00 10.72 -1.41
CA GLU A 71 0.00 12.00 -0.69
C GLU A 71 0.42 13.15 -1.61
N TYR A 72 1.51 12.99 -2.36
CA TYR A 72 1.96 13.99 -3.33
C TYR A 72 0.93 14.26 -4.46
N ARG A 73 0.09 13.27 -4.78
CA ARG A 73 -1.00 13.39 -5.78
C ARG A 73 -2.31 13.93 -5.20
N GLY A 74 -2.39 14.20 -3.89
CA GLY A 74 -3.60 14.66 -3.21
C GLY A 74 -4.60 13.53 -2.93
N CYS A 75 -4.15 12.28 -2.89
CA CYS A 75 -4.96 11.11 -2.54
C CYS A 75 -4.70 10.68 -1.09
N ASP A 76 -4.89 11.62 -0.15
CA ASP A 76 -4.55 11.45 1.27
C ASP A 76 -5.38 10.34 1.96
N ASP A 77 -6.58 10.03 1.46
CA ASP A 77 -7.46 9.00 2.02
C ASP A 77 -6.83 7.59 1.98
N ALA A 78 -5.94 7.33 1.02
CA ALA A 78 -5.24 6.05 0.88
C ALA A 78 -4.06 5.90 1.84
N VAL A 79 -3.46 7.02 2.27
CA VAL A 79 -2.25 7.06 3.11
C VAL A 79 -2.43 6.29 4.43
N PRO A 80 -3.46 6.56 5.26
CA PRO A 80 -3.61 5.86 6.54
C PRO A 80 -3.91 4.37 6.34
N LEU A 81 -4.56 3.99 5.24
CA LEU A 81 -4.82 2.61 4.90
C LEU A 81 -3.53 1.87 4.55
N LEU A 82 -2.71 2.43 3.67
CA LEU A 82 -1.40 1.88 3.29
C LEU A 82 -0.46 1.76 4.49
N GLN A 83 -0.42 2.76 5.37
CA GLN A 83 0.38 2.71 6.59
C GLN A 83 -0.06 1.58 7.53
N ARG A 84 -1.37 1.35 7.70
CA ARG A 84 -1.89 0.24 8.51
C ARG A 84 -1.54 -1.12 7.92
N VAL A 85 -1.56 -1.27 6.60
CA VAL A 85 -1.14 -2.50 5.92
C VAL A 85 0.38 -2.69 6.09
N ALA A 86 1.18 -1.65 5.90
CA ALA A 86 2.63 -1.67 6.05
C ALA A 86 3.10 -2.08 7.45
N GLN A 87 2.36 -1.69 8.50
CA GLN A 87 2.65 -2.08 9.88
C GLN A 87 2.40 -3.58 10.15
N ARG A 88 1.57 -4.24 9.33
CA ARG A 88 1.16 -5.64 9.52
C ARG A 88 1.88 -6.64 8.61
N THR A 89 2.74 -6.20 7.71
CA THR A 89 3.44 -7.07 6.73
C THR A 89 4.23 -8.20 7.38
N ASN A 90 4.78 -7.95 8.59
CA ASN A 90 5.57 -8.92 9.36
C ASN A 90 4.71 -9.87 10.20
N SER A 91 3.38 -9.72 10.20
CA SER A 91 2.49 -10.59 10.96
C SER A 91 2.32 -11.94 10.27
N ALA A 92 2.31 -13.03 11.06
CA ALA A 92 1.96 -14.36 10.57
C ALA A 92 0.56 -14.40 9.91
N ARG A 93 -0.36 -13.56 10.41
CA ARG A 93 -1.74 -13.44 9.90
C ARG A 93 -1.91 -12.35 8.83
N PHE A 94 -0.82 -11.91 8.21
CA PHE A 94 -0.89 -10.84 7.21
C PHE A 94 -1.85 -11.15 6.06
N ASN A 95 -1.82 -12.38 5.55
CA ASN A 95 -2.69 -12.79 4.44
C ASN A 95 -4.17 -12.83 4.84
N GLU A 96 -4.48 -13.26 6.06
CA GLU A 96 -5.85 -13.21 6.62
C GLU A 96 -6.32 -11.77 6.77
N TYR A 97 -5.48 -10.90 7.35
CA TYR A 97 -5.77 -9.47 7.45
C TYR A 97 -6.00 -8.84 6.08
N LEU A 98 -5.15 -9.15 5.10
CA LEU A 98 -5.25 -8.63 3.74
C LEU A 98 -6.57 -9.06 3.09
N ALA A 99 -6.99 -10.31 3.24
CA ALA A 99 -8.26 -10.81 2.73
C ALA A 99 -9.48 -10.11 3.35
N THR A 100 -9.37 -9.64 4.60
CA THR A 100 -10.45 -8.88 5.25
C THR A 100 -10.56 -7.42 4.80
N LEU A 101 -9.56 -6.90 4.08
CA LEU A 101 -9.50 -5.48 3.70
C LEU A 101 -10.57 -5.12 2.64
N GLY A 102 -10.66 -5.93 1.58
CA GLY A 102 -11.61 -5.80 0.48
C GLY A 102 -12.95 -6.50 0.73
N SER A 103 -13.00 -7.45 1.67
CA SER A 103 -14.25 -8.10 2.09
C SER A 103 -15.21 -7.18 2.86
N GLN A 104 -14.83 -5.92 3.12
CA GLN A 104 -15.71 -4.88 3.68
C GLN A 104 -16.39 -4.03 2.57
N GLY A 105 -16.89 -4.66 1.51
CA GLY A 105 -17.97 -4.13 0.65
C GLY A 105 -19.34 -4.41 1.30
N PRO A 106 -20.43 -3.69 0.92
CA PRO A 106 -21.59 -3.53 1.79
C PRO A 106 -22.15 -4.89 2.19
N THR A 107 -22.26 -5.12 3.51
CA THR A 107 -23.34 -5.97 4.00
C THR A 107 -24.62 -5.28 3.52
N SER A 108 -25.18 -5.72 2.40
CA SER A 108 -26.55 -5.42 2.04
C SER A 108 -27.40 -5.80 3.23
N LYS A 109 -27.78 -4.79 4.02
CA LYS A 109 -28.89 -4.88 4.95
C LYS A 109 -30.01 -4.05 4.33
N HIS A 110 -30.96 -4.79 3.77
CA HIS A 110 -32.34 -4.46 3.47
C HIS A 110 -32.63 -3.28 2.53
#